data_AF-A0A3C1P6F9-F1
#
_entry.id   AF-A0A3C1P6F9-F1
#
_cell.length_a   1.000
_cell.length_b   1.000
_cell.length_c   1.000
_cell.angle_alpha   90.00
_cell.angle_beta   90.00
_cell.angle_gamma   90.00
#
_symmetry.space_group_name_H-M   'P 1'
#
loop_
_entity.id
_entity.type
_entity.pdbx_description
1 polymer ?
#
loop_
_entity_poly.entity_id
_entity_poly.type
_entity_poly.pdbx_seq_one_letter_code
_entity_poly.pdbx_strand_id
1 'polypeptide(L)'
;MFIEAEGYAVRPRSHLRYSIALPDTAPVAERTCLVCGKAFTPQRPMVRTCGRSCGGRLTTIAKPIPHPRCPDCGRSTIGFIRCQACHDDHGSVQALMRRMKVLGDKHIPMAYLRSSESQRRALLAGLLDTDGTVTSTGSIQFTTTSERLAGDVRELIASLGYRVSISTKRVRGRSAASSVAFNATFTTHDDVFRLERKRLLQKERMSGKSAARHGMRFISCVIPVASVPVRCIEVENDSHLYLAGESMIPTHNST
;
A
#
# COMPACT_ATOMS: atom_id res chain seq x y z
N MET A 1 7.25 13.18 -7.51
CA MET A 1 8.15 12.09 -7.93
C MET A 1 8.54 11.30 -6.68
N PHE A 2 7.64 10.48 -6.15
CA PHE A 2 7.84 9.79 -4.85
C PHE A 2 7.94 8.27 -5.01
N ILE A 3 7.13 7.67 -5.89
CA ILE A 3 7.08 6.23 -6.07
C ILE A 3 8.34 5.68 -6.77
N GLU A 4 8.96 6.45 -7.66
CA GLU A 4 10.24 6.07 -8.30
C GLU A 4 11.40 6.03 -7.32
N ALA A 5 11.42 6.93 -6.33
CA ALA A 5 12.43 6.94 -5.27
C ALA A 5 12.34 5.71 -4.36
N GLU A 6 11.19 5.03 -4.33
CA GLU A 6 10.99 3.75 -3.62
C GLU A 6 11.42 2.53 -4.48
N GLY A 7 12.05 2.77 -5.64
CA GLY A 7 12.59 1.72 -6.50
C GLY A 7 11.60 1.14 -7.53
N TYR A 8 10.41 1.72 -7.67
CA TYR A 8 9.46 1.30 -8.72
C TYR A 8 9.72 2.00 -10.04
N ALA A 9 9.52 1.29 -11.15
CA ALA A 9 9.53 1.89 -12.47
C ALA A 9 8.18 2.58 -12.74
N VAL A 10 8.17 3.89 -12.94
CA VAL A 10 6.97 4.65 -13.30
C VAL A 10 7.09 5.13 -14.75
N ARG A 11 6.06 4.86 -15.55
CA ARG A 11 6.03 5.24 -16.97
C ARG A 11 4.78 6.04 -17.29
N PRO A 12 4.89 7.24 -17.90
CA PRO A 12 3.73 7.99 -18.34
C PRO A 12 2.98 7.23 -19.44
N ARG A 13 1.64 7.29 -19.43
CA ARG A 13 0.77 6.63 -20.41
C ARG A 13 -0.11 7.61 -21.17
N SER A 14 -0.63 8.63 -20.49
CA SER A 14 -1.40 9.73 -21.09
C SER A 14 -1.41 10.91 -20.11
N HIS A 15 -2.15 11.97 -20.43
CA HIS A 15 -2.34 13.10 -19.52
C HIS A 15 -2.80 12.61 -18.13
N LEU A 16 -2.00 12.89 -17.09
CA LEU A 16 -2.20 12.48 -15.70
C LEU A 16 -2.33 10.96 -15.44
N ARG A 17 -1.99 10.11 -16.41
CA ARG A 17 -2.05 8.65 -16.27
C ARG A 17 -0.66 8.05 -16.32
N TYR A 18 -0.35 7.27 -15.30
CA TYR A 18 0.94 6.60 -15.13
C TYR A 18 0.72 5.10 -14.93
N SER A 19 1.69 4.29 -15.38
CA SER A 19 1.79 2.88 -15.01
C SER A 19 2.96 2.68 -14.07
N ILE A 20 2.76 1.85 -13.05
CA ILE A 20 3.78 1.45 -12.07
C ILE A 20 4.16 0.00 -12.37
N ALA A 21 5.45 -0.29 -12.39
CA ALA A 21 6.01 -1.62 -12.55
C ALA A 21 7.09 -1.88 -11.48
N LEU A 22 7.39 -3.15 -11.25
CA LEU A 22 8.58 -3.53 -10.50
C LEU A 22 9.83 -3.02 -11.25
N PRO A 23 10.94 -2.76 -10.54
CA PRO A 23 12.18 -2.34 -11.19
C PRO A 23 12.55 -3.30 -12.32
N ASP A 24 13.02 -2.75 -13.43
CA ASP A 24 13.47 -3.57 -14.55
C ASP A 24 14.59 -4.49 -14.07
N THR A 25 14.47 -5.80 -14.36
CA THR A 25 15.56 -6.74 -14.12
C THR A 25 16.77 -6.30 -14.94
N ALA A 26 17.97 -6.40 -14.36
CA ALA A 26 19.21 -6.00 -15.01
C ALA A 26 19.25 -6.48 -16.47
N PRO A 27 19.61 -5.61 -17.44
CA PRO A 27 19.63 -5.96 -18.84
C PRO A 27 20.55 -7.18 -19.04
N VAL A 28 20.13 -8.11 -19.89
CA VAL A 28 20.98 -9.23 -20.25
C VAL A 28 22.21 -8.66 -20.97
N ALA A 29 23.40 -8.99 -20.48
CA ALA A 29 24.65 -8.50 -21.06
C ALA A 29 24.71 -8.75 -22.58
N GLU A 30 25.39 -7.86 -23.29
CA GLU A 30 25.69 -8.03 -24.70
C GLU A 30 26.44 -9.36 -24.92
N ARG A 31 26.10 -10.07 -26.00
CA ARG A 31 26.68 -11.37 -26.34
C ARG A 31 27.10 -11.40 -27.80
N THR A 32 28.01 -12.30 -28.11
CA THR A 32 28.40 -12.61 -29.47
C THR A 32 27.47 -13.68 -30.06
N CYS A 33 26.92 -13.44 -31.25
CA CYS A 33 26.10 -14.40 -31.97
C CYS A 33 26.93 -15.64 -32.33
N LEU A 34 26.49 -16.83 -31.92
CA LEU A 34 27.21 -18.08 -32.19
C LEU A 34 27.25 -18.50 -33.67
N VAL A 35 26.50 -17.82 -34.54
CA VAL A 35 26.43 -18.15 -35.97
C VAL A 35 27.22 -17.15 -36.83
N CYS A 36 27.11 -15.85 -36.55
CA CYS A 36 27.71 -14.80 -37.39
C CYS A 36 28.78 -13.96 -36.67
N GLY A 37 29.04 -14.21 -35.38
CA GLY A 37 30.07 -13.49 -34.62
C GLY A 37 29.74 -12.04 -34.25
N LYS A 38 28.57 -11.50 -34.64
CA LYS A 38 28.19 -10.12 -34.32
C LYS A 38 27.75 -9.98 -32.86
N ALA A 39 28.11 -8.86 -32.24
CA ALA A 39 27.58 -8.45 -30.95
C ALA A 39 26.07 -8.16 -31.06
N PHE A 40 25.30 -8.58 -30.05
CA PHE A 40 23.87 -8.31 -29.96
C PHE A 40 23.40 -8.38 -28.50
N THR A 41 22.34 -7.64 -28.16
CA THR A 41 21.70 -7.70 -26.84
C THR A 41 20.50 -8.63 -26.89
N PRO A 42 20.55 -9.81 -26.26
CA PRO A 42 19.44 -10.74 -26.28
C PRO A 42 18.26 -10.22 -25.43
N GLN A 43 17.03 -10.38 -25.92
CA GLN A 43 15.82 -10.11 -25.11
C GLN A 43 15.64 -11.10 -23.95
N ARG A 44 16.25 -12.29 -24.03
CA ARG A 44 16.14 -13.37 -23.04
C ARG A 44 17.50 -14.05 -22.86
N PRO A 45 17.91 -14.46 -21.65
CA PRO A 45 19.24 -15.04 -21.40
C PRO A 45 19.61 -16.25 -22.27
N MET A 46 18.62 -17.03 -22.70
CA MET A 46 18.81 -18.19 -23.56
C MET A 46 19.08 -17.87 -25.03
N VAL A 47 18.81 -16.65 -25.49
CA VAL A 47 18.99 -16.31 -26.90
C VAL A 47 20.49 -16.23 -27.18
N ARG A 48 20.96 -17.10 -28.08
CA ARG A 48 22.38 -17.24 -28.46
C ARG A 48 22.69 -16.70 -29.86
N THR A 49 21.70 -16.10 -30.52
CA THR A 49 21.78 -15.64 -31.90
C THR A 49 21.13 -14.28 -32.08
N CYS A 50 21.67 -13.46 -32.97
CA CYS A 50 21.17 -12.12 -33.23
C CYS A 50 19.77 -12.06 -33.91
N GLY A 51 19.19 -13.21 -34.32
CA GLY A 51 17.81 -13.28 -34.82
C GLY A 51 17.62 -14.16 -36.05
N ARG A 52 16.45 -13.99 -36.70
CA ARG A 52 15.90 -14.68 -37.89
C ARG A 52 16.81 -15.73 -38.55
N SER A 53 17.71 -15.32 -39.44
CA SER A 53 18.53 -16.24 -40.26
C SER A 53 19.57 -17.02 -39.46
N CYS A 54 20.07 -16.46 -38.35
CA CYS A 54 21.00 -17.12 -37.44
C CYS A 54 20.28 -18.11 -36.50
N GLY A 55 19.03 -17.83 -36.11
CA GLY A 55 18.25 -18.67 -35.20
C GLY A 55 18.03 -20.09 -35.74
N GLY A 56 17.65 -20.23 -37.01
CA GLY A 56 17.44 -21.54 -37.65
C GLY A 56 18.72 -22.36 -37.79
N ARG A 57 19.86 -21.70 -38.07
CA ARG A 57 21.18 -22.34 -38.24
C ARG A 57 21.82 -22.80 -36.93
N LEU A 58 21.29 -22.39 -35.77
CA LEU A 58 21.86 -22.78 -34.49
C LEU A 58 21.72 -24.29 -34.22
N THR A 59 20.65 -24.91 -34.74
CA THR A 59 20.34 -26.33 -34.53
C THR A 59 21.40 -27.28 -35.10
N THR A 60 22.12 -26.86 -36.14
CA THR A 60 23.21 -27.61 -36.77
C THR A 60 24.58 -27.33 -36.16
N ILE A 61 24.75 -26.21 -35.45
CA ILE A 61 26.06 -25.72 -34.97
C ILE A 61 26.26 -25.99 -33.47
N ALA A 62 25.20 -26.00 -32.67
CA ALA A 62 25.31 -26.06 -31.21
C ALA A 62 24.31 -27.03 -30.58
N LYS A 63 24.77 -27.78 -29.57
CA LYS A 63 23.91 -28.64 -28.75
C LYS A 63 22.81 -27.82 -28.04
N PRO A 64 21.65 -28.44 -27.76
CA PRO A 64 20.64 -27.89 -26.86
C PRO A 64 21.27 -27.57 -25.51
N ILE A 65 20.99 -26.39 -24.98
CA ILE A 65 21.35 -26.05 -23.60
C ILE A 65 20.28 -26.58 -22.65
N PRO A 66 20.65 -26.91 -21.40
CA PRO A 66 19.68 -27.20 -20.37
C PRO A 66 18.69 -26.03 -20.25
N HIS A 67 17.43 -26.38 -19.98
CA HIS A 67 16.42 -25.38 -19.68
C HIS A 67 16.87 -24.54 -18.45
N PRO A 68 16.78 -23.21 -18.52
CA PRO A 68 17.13 -22.34 -17.41
C PRO A 68 16.25 -22.66 -16.21
N ARG A 69 16.79 -22.36 -15.03
CA ARG A 69 16.07 -22.49 -13.77
C ARG A 69 15.54 -21.13 -13.35
N CYS A 70 14.31 -21.12 -12.85
CA CYS A 70 13.69 -19.93 -12.30
C CYS A 70 14.55 -19.41 -11.12
N PRO A 71 14.94 -18.13 -11.08
CA PRO A 71 15.76 -17.61 -10.00
C PRO A 71 15.06 -17.68 -8.64
N ASP A 72 13.72 -17.63 -8.60
CA ASP A 72 12.97 -17.60 -7.35
C ASP A 72 12.62 -18.99 -6.78
N CYS A 73 12.47 -20.03 -7.62
CA CYS A 73 12.04 -21.36 -7.16
C CYS A 73 12.86 -22.55 -7.69
N GLY A 74 13.85 -22.30 -8.56
CA GLY A 74 14.72 -23.34 -9.11
C GLY A 74 14.08 -24.27 -10.16
N ARG A 75 12.77 -24.19 -10.38
CA ARG A 75 12.08 -25.01 -11.39
C ARG A 75 12.53 -24.65 -12.81
N SER A 76 12.60 -25.64 -13.69
CA SER A 76 12.91 -25.46 -15.10
C SER A 76 11.91 -24.52 -15.79
N THR A 77 12.40 -23.60 -16.62
CA THR A 77 11.57 -22.64 -17.38
C THR A 77 11.76 -22.80 -18.88
N ILE A 78 10.68 -22.55 -19.63
CA ILE A 78 10.68 -22.48 -21.09
C ILE A 78 10.57 -21.02 -21.53
N GLY A 79 11.69 -20.44 -21.96
CA GLY A 79 11.73 -19.15 -22.65
C GLY A 79 11.82 -17.91 -21.77
N PHE A 80 11.31 -17.90 -20.54
CA PHE A 80 11.35 -16.73 -19.64
C PHE A 80 12.35 -16.93 -18.48
N ILE A 81 12.86 -15.83 -17.92
CA ILE A 81 13.77 -15.85 -16.76
C ILE A 81 13.06 -16.47 -15.56
N ARG A 82 11.83 -16.03 -15.27
CA ARG A 82 10.97 -16.51 -14.19
C ARG A 82 9.93 -17.49 -14.73
N CYS A 83 9.59 -18.52 -13.95
CA CYS A 83 8.51 -19.44 -14.29
C CYS A 83 7.13 -18.75 -14.17
N GLN A 84 6.12 -19.27 -14.86
CA GLN A 84 4.78 -18.67 -14.84
C GLN A 84 4.21 -18.56 -13.42
N ALA A 85 4.37 -19.60 -12.59
CA ALA A 85 3.89 -19.60 -11.22
C ALA A 85 4.50 -18.48 -10.36
N CYS A 86 5.83 -18.29 -10.40
CA CYS A 86 6.49 -17.18 -9.69
C CYS A 86 6.11 -15.82 -10.28
N HIS A 87 5.91 -15.75 -11.60
CA HIS A 87 5.47 -14.51 -12.24
C HIS A 87 4.06 -14.11 -11.77
N ASP A 88 3.14 -15.07 -11.67
CA ASP A 88 1.77 -14.83 -11.22
C ASP A 88 1.67 -14.54 -9.71
N ASP A 89 2.62 -15.06 -8.93
CA ASP A 89 2.73 -14.81 -7.49
C ASP A 89 3.35 -13.44 -7.14
N HIS A 90 4.47 -13.05 -7.76
CA HIS A 90 5.22 -11.84 -7.40
C HIS A 90 5.94 -11.15 -8.58
N GLY A 91 5.65 -11.55 -9.82
CA GLY A 91 6.34 -11.02 -11.01
C GLY A 91 5.93 -9.62 -11.46
N SER A 92 4.87 -9.06 -10.88
CA SER A 92 4.37 -7.73 -11.19
C SER A 92 3.72 -7.08 -9.97
N VAL A 93 3.53 -5.76 -10.00
CA VAL A 93 2.78 -5.05 -8.95
C VAL A 93 1.37 -5.63 -8.78
N GLN A 94 0.68 -5.94 -9.88
CA GLN A 94 -0.64 -6.58 -9.80
C GLN A 94 -0.60 -7.98 -9.21
N ALA A 95 0.44 -8.78 -9.51
CA ALA A 95 0.63 -10.09 -8.89
C ALA A 95 0.76 -9.96 -7.36
N LEU A 96 1.60 -9.03 -6.89
CA LEU A 96 1.73 -8.73 -5.45
C LEU A 96 0.40 -8.29 -4.83
N MET A 97 -0.37 -7.43 -5.51
CA MET A 97 -1.69 -7.01 -5.03
C MET A 97 -2.69 -8.16 -4.96
N ARG A 98 -2.67 -9.11 -5.92
CA ARG A 98 -3.50 -10.33 -5.87
C ARG A 98 -3.09 -11.23 -4.72
N ARG A 99 -1.78 -11.42 -4.52
CA ARG A 99 -1.24 -12.20 -3.41
C ARG A 99 -1.67 -11.64 -2.04
N MET A 100 -1.66 -10.31 -1.91
CA MET A 100 -2.17 -9.60 -0.73
C MET A 100 -3.70 -9.51 -0.67
N LYS A 101 -4.41 -10.01 -1.69
CA LYS A 101 -5.87 -9.95 -1.84
C LYS A 101 -6.46 -8.54 -1.90
N VAL A 102 -5.66 -7.52 -2.19
CA VAL A 102 -6.13 -6.11 -2.28
C VAL A 102 -6.55 -5.71 -3.69
N LEU A 103 -6.27 -6.55 -4.70
CA LEU A 103 -6.71 -6.30 -6.07
C LEU A 103 -8.18 -6.68 -6.23
N GLY A 104 -9.04 -5.67 -6.42
CA GLY A 104 -10.50 -5.86 -6.57
C GLY A 104 -11.27 -5.95 -5.25
N ASP A 105 -10.57 -6.12 -4.13
CA ASP A 105 -11.13 -6.10 -2.77
C ASP A 105 -10.38 -5.05 -1.94
N LYS A 106 -10.92 -3.82 -1.91
CA LYS A 106 -10.27 -2.67 -1.28
C LYS A 106 -10.32 -2.78 0.25
N HIS A 107 -9.18 -3.10 0.87
CA HIS A 107 -8.99 -3.16 2.32
C HIS A 107 -7.51 -2.94 2.68
N ILE A 108 -7.21 -2.73 3.95
CA ILE A 108 -5.83 -2.67 4.47
C ILE A 108 -5.51 -4.00 5.15
N PRO A 109 -4.49 -4.74 4.70
CA PRO A 109 -4.09 -5.98 5.36
C PRO A 109 -3.63 -5.75 6.80
N MET A 110 -3.93 -6.69 7.70
CA MET A 110 -3.53 -6.65 9.11
C MET A 110 -2.02 -6.45 9.32
N ALA A 111 -1.19 -7.01 8.42
CA ALA A 111 0.25 -6.82 8.45
C ALA A 111 0.68 -5.34 8.37
N TYR A 112 -0.11 -4.50 7.69
CA TYR A 112 0.10 -3.05 7.64
C TYR A 112 -0.53 -2.32 8.83
N LEU A 113 -1.67 -2.78 9.34
CA LEU A 113 -2.29 -2.19 10.55
C LEU A 113 -1.47 -2.44 11.82
N ARG A 114 -0.55 -3.41 11.80
CA ARG A 114 0.37 -3.75 12.89
C ARG A 114 1.84 -3.51 12.53
N SER A 115 2.11 -2.85 11.41
CA SER A 115 3.48 -2.54 11.00
C SER A 115 4.09 -1.43 11.86
N SER A 116 5.37 -1.13 11.64
CA SER A 116 6.03 -0.01 12.32
C SER A 116 5.25 1.29 12.14
N GLU A 117 5.43 2.23 13.07
CA GLU A 117 4.81 3.55 12.96
C GLU A 117 5.17 4.24 11.63
N SER A 118 6.44 4.18 11.21
CA SER A 118 6.89 4.77 9.94
C SER A 118 6.17 4.18 8.72
N GLN A 119 5.97 2.86 8.69
CA GLN A 119 5.23 2.18 7.62
C GLN A 119 3.75 2.56 7.63
N ARG A 120 3.13 2.67 8.81
CA ARG A 120 1.73 3.11 8.96
C ARG A 120 1.54 4.56 8.51
N ARG A 121 2.46 5.45 8.87
CA ARG A 121 2.46 6.86 8.39
C ARG A 121 2.64 6.95 6.89
N ALA A 122 3.54 6.15 6.32
CA ALA A 122 3.76 6.11 4.86
C ALA A 122 2.51 5.61 4.11
N LEU A 123 1.83 4.58 4.64
CA LEU A 123 0.57 4.08 4.09
C LEU A 123 -0.54 5.14 4.18
N LEU A 124 -0.72 5.76 5.35
CA LEU A 124 -1.71 6.82 5.53
C LEU A 124 -1.45 7.97 4.56
N ALA A 125 -0.20 8.40 4.41
CA ALA A 125 0.15 9.48 3.50
C ALA A 125 -0.17 9.14 2.03
N GLY A 126 0.11 7.91 1.59
CA GLY A 126 -0.27 7.44 0.26
C GLY A 126 -1.77 7.48 0.01
N LEU A 127 -2.57 7.02 0.97
CA LEU A 127 -4.05 7.05 0.90
C LEU A 127 -4.60 8.48 0.89
N LEU A 128 -4.00 9.37 1.70
CA LEU A 128 -4.41 10.77 1.77
C LEU A 128 -3.98 11.58 0.55
N ASP A 129 -2.89 11.20 -0.11
CA ASP A 129 -2.44 11.86 -1.34
C ASP A 129 -3.38 11.54 -2.52
N THR A 130 -4.01 10.36 -2.56
CA THR A 130 -5.00 10.02 -3.59
C THR A 130 -6.40 10.55 -3.24
N ASP A 131 -6.92 10.16 -2.08
CA ASP A 131 -8.35 10.33 -1.74
C ASP A 131 -8.58 11.22 -0.50
N GLY A 132 -7.50 11.81 0.04
CA GLY A 132 -7.56 12.78 1.13
C GLY A 132 -7.76 14.22 0.64
N THR A 133 -8.54 14.99 1.40
CA THR A 133 -8.81 16.41 1.17
C THR A 133 -8.60 17.19 2.46
N VAL A 134 -8.01 18.39 2.35
CA VAL A 134 -7.99 19.36 3.44
C VAL A 134 -9.28 20.17 3.37
N THR A 135 -10.07 20.13 4.43
CA THR A 135 -11.33 20.90 4.58
C THR A 135 -11.05 22.39 4.81
N SER A 136 -12.06 23.26 4.70
CA SER A 136 -11.91 24.70 4.95
C SER A 136 -11.42 25.02 6.36
N THR A 137 -11.71 24.16 7.33
CA THR A 137 -11.25 24.27 8.72
C THR A 137 -9.84 23.72 8.94
N GLY A 138 -9.18 23.16 7.93
CA GLY A 138 -7.84 22.56 8.04
C GLY A 138 -7.85 21.11 8.52
N SER A 139 -9.01 20.54 8.89
CA SER A 139 -9.14 19.11 9.14
C SER A 139 -8.91 18.30 7.86
N ILE A 140 -8.40 17.09 8.02
CA ILE A 140 -8.14 16.14 6.94
C ILE A 140 -9.33 15.20 6.84
N GLN A 141 -9.81 14.98 5.62
CA GLN A 141 -10.90 14.06 5.32
C GLN A 141 -10.47 13.06 4.26
N PHE A 142 -10.60 11.78 4.56
CA PHE A 142 -10.50 10.69 3.59
C PHE A 142 -11.90 10.20 3.25
N THR A 143 -12.21 10.08 1.96
CA THR A 143 -13.54 9.67 1.49
C THR A 143 -13.44 8.42 0.62
N THR A 144 -14.26 7.41 0.92
CA THR A 144 -14.36 6.18 0.13
C THR A 144 -15.80 5.68 0.10
N THR A 145 -16.17 4.92 -0.93
CA THR A 145 -17.45 4.19 -0.98
C THR A 145 -17.32 2.75 -0.47
N SER A 146 -16.11 2.27 -0.19
CA SER A 146 -15.89 0.96 0.46
C SER A 146 -15.99 1.13 1.98
N GLU A 147 -17.04 0.57 2.58
CA GLU A 147 -17.23 0.55 4.04
C GLU A 147 -16.07 -0.13 4.75
N ARG A 148 -15.61 -1.28 4.23
CA ARG A 148 -14.46 -2.01 4.76
C ARG A 148 -13.20 -1.14 4.79
N LEU A 149 -12.87 -0.49 3.66
CA LEU A 149 -11.71 0.40 3.61
C LEU A 149 -11.87 1.59 4.57
N ALA A 150 -13.08 2.12 4.75
CA ALA A 150 -13.32 3.20 5.70
C ALA A 150 -13.04 2.76 7.15
N GLY A 151 -13.48 1.55 7.52
CA GLY A 151 -13.18 0.94 8.82
C GLY A 151 -11.69 0.73 9.04
N ASP A 152 -11.00 0.19 8.04
CA ASP A 152 -9.55 -0.05 8.10
C ASP A 152 -8.75 1.26 8.19
N VAL A 153 -9.14 2.29 7.45
CA VAL A 153 -8.52 3.62 7.52
C VAL A 153 -8.77 4.26 8.87
N ARG A 154 -9.97 4.10 9.44
CA ARG A 154 -10.26 4.56 10.80
C ARG A 154 -9.32 3.90 11.81
N GLU A 155 -9.13 2.58 11.72
CA GLU A 155 -8.19 1.86 12.60
C GLU A 155 -6.76 2.33 12.39
N LEU A 156 -6.31 2.50 11.14
CA LEU A 156 -4.97 3.02 10.84
C LEU A 156 -4.75 4.39 11.49
N ILE A 157 -5.69 5.32 11.33
CA ILE A 157 -5.63 6.67 11.90
C ILE A 157 -5.63 6.62 13.44
N ALA A 158 -6.51 5.81 14.04
CA ALA A 158 -6.56 5.63 15.50
C ALA A 158 -5.27 5.03 16.05
N SER A 159 -4.68 4.06 15.33
CA SER A 159 -3.43 3.40 15.71
C SER A 159 -2.22 4.34 15.71
N LEU A 160 -2.29 5.45 14.97
CA LEU A 160 -1.28 6.51 14.97
C LEU A 160 -1.53 7.57 16.06
N GLY A 161 -2.50 7.34 16.94
CA GLY A 161 -2.84 8.23 18.05
C GLY A 161 -3.81 9.36 17.71
N TYR A 162 -4.35 9.39 16.48
CA TYR A 162 -5.26 10.45 16.07
C TYR A 162 -6.72 10.11 16.39
N ARG A 163 -7.47 11.12 16.82
CA ARG A 163 -8.92 11.01 16.97
C ARG A 163 -9.60 11.20 15.62
N VAL A 164 -10.33 10.19 15.19
CA VAL A 164 -11.06 10.16 13.91
C VAL A 164 -12.56 10.03 14.14
N SER A 165 -13.34 10.78 13.36
CA SER A 165 -14.79 10.61 13.25
C SER A 165 -15.15 10.04 11.89
N ILE A 166 -16.18 9.18 11.86
CA ILE A 166 -16.77 8.68 10.62
C ILE A 166 -18.13 9.33 10.44
N SER A 167 -18.39 9.83 9.24
CA SER A 167 -19.72 10.27 8.81
C SER A 167 -20.07 9.63 7.47
N THR A 168 -21.36 9.46 7.19
CA THR A 168 -21.84 8.91 5.93
C THR A 168 -22.60 9.96 5.14
N LYS A 169 -22.53 9.88 3.82
CA LYS A 169 -23.26 10.76 2.90
C LYS A 169 -23.77 9.95 1.72
N ARG A 170 -25.04 10.16 1.33
CA ARG A 170 -25.56 9.61 0.08
C ARG A 170 -24.89 10.27 -1.12
N VAL A 171 -24.47 9.45 -2.08
CA VAL A 171 -23.81 9.88 -3.32
C VAL A 171 -24.39 9.14 -4.51
N ARG A 172 -24.18 9.67 -5.73
CA ARG A 172 -24.62 9.02 -6.96
C ARG A 172 -23.71 7.83 -7.28
N GLY A 173 -24.08 6.65 -6.79
CA GLY A 173 -23.43 5.38 -7.08
C GLY A 173 -24.00 4.69 -8.33
N ARG A 174 -23.27 3.70 -8.85
CA ARG A 174 -23.76 2.77 -9.89
C ARG A 174 -24.58 1.61 -9.31
N SER A 175 -24.49 1.41 -8.00
CA SER A 175 -25.11 0.34 -7.21
C SER A 175 -25.37 0.83 -5.79
N ALA A 176 -26.24 0.16 -5.03
CA ALA A 176 -26.52 0.49 -3.63
C ALA A 176 -25.23 0.58 -2.77
N ALA A 177 -24.31 -0.38 -2.94
CA ALA A 177 -23.03 -0.40 -2.24
C ALA A 177 -22.11 0.80 -2.57
N SER A 178 -22.29 1.43 -3.74
CA SER A 178 -21.51 2.61 -4.15
C SER A 178 -22.26 3.94 -3.97
N SER A 179 -23.49 3.90 -3.44
CA SER A 179 -24.36 5.07 -3.25
C SER A 179 -24.24 5.69 -1.85
N VAL A 180 -23.31 5.19 -1.04
CA VAL A 180 -22.94 5.75 0.26
C VAL A 180 -21.44 6.01 0.25
N ALA A 181 -21.07 7.24 0.60
CA ALA A 181 -19.68 7.62 0.86
C ALA A 181 -19.47 7.70 2.37
N PHE A 182 -18.34 7.14 2.82
CA PHE A 182 -17.86 7.17 4.19
C PHE A 182 -16.70 8.17 4.27
N ASN A 183 -16.83 9.14 5.17
CA ASN A 183 -15.85 10.21 5.37
C ASN A 183 -15.17 10.02 6.73
N ALA A 184 -13.91 9.61 6.72
CA ALA A 184 -13.05 9.60 7.89
C ALA A 184 -12.40 10.97 8.04
N THR A 185 -12.74 11.70 9.12
CA THR A 185 -12.25 13.06 9.37
C THR A 185 -11.44 13.10 10.65
N PHE A 186 -10.24 13.68 10.58
CA PHE A 186 -9.37 13.87 11.74
C PHE A 186 -8.58 15.18 11.62
N THR A 187 -8.01 15.63 12.73
CA THR A 187 -7.20 16.85 12.76
C THR A 187 -5.87 16.54 13.43
N THR A 188 -4.77 16.99 12.83
CA THR A 188 -3.42 16.88 13.36
C THR A 188 -2.55 18.03 12.86
N HIS A 189 -1.46 18.30 13.57
CA HIS A 189 -0.38 19.19 13.11
C HIS A 189 0.77 18.42 12.46
N ASP A 190 0.76 17.09 12.53
CA ASP A 190 1.74 16.25 11.88
C ASP A 190 1.64 16.38 10.35
N ASP A 191 2.79 16.24 9.69
CA ASP A 191 2.87 16.15 8.24
C ASP A 191 2.39 14.76 7.78
N VAL A 192 1.12 14.68 7.36
CA VAL A 192 0.45 13.43 6.92
C VAL A 192 0.32 13.28 5.40
N PHE A 193 0.80 14.26 4.63
CA PHE A 193 0.77 14.22 3.16
C PHE A 193 2.19 14.17 2.60
N ARG A 194 2.41 13.41 1.51
CA ARG A 194 3.66 13.55 0.72
C ARG A 194 3.51 14.67 -0.30
N LEU A 195 2.29 14.89 -0.83
CA LEU A 195 2.03 15.98 -1.76
C LEU A 195 2.16 17.35 -1.08
N GLU A 196 3.18 18.10 -1.49
CA GLU A 196 3.49 19.42 -0.95
C GLU A 196 2.30 20.37 -0.97
N ARG A 197 1.54 20.42 -2.08
CA ARG A 197 0.34 21.25 -2.18
C ARG A 197 -0.67 20.98 -1.07
N LYS A 198 -0.89 19.71 -0.67
CA LYS A 198 -1.83 19.35 0.40
C LYS A 198 -1.26 19.71 1.78
N ARG A 199 0.04 19.46 1.99
CA ARG A 199 0.77 19.82 3.21
C ARG A 199 0.74 21.33 3.47
N LEU A 200 1.06 22.15 2.47
CA LEU A 200 1.04 23.60 2.59
C LEU A 200 -0.36 24.11 2.90
N LEU A 201 -1.38 23.60 2.19
CA LEU A 201 -2.77 23.98 2.43
C LEU A 201 -3.27 23.62 3.84
N GLN A 202 -2.86 22.47 4.38
CA GLN A 202 -3.15 22.10 5.77
C GLN A 202 -2.50 23.09 6.74
N LYS A 203 -1.19 23.37 6.57
CA LYS A 203 -0.44 24.30 7.43
C LYS A 203 -1.06 25.70 7.41
N GLU A 204 -1.40 26.20 6.23
CA GLU A 204 -2.06 27.50 6.04
C GLU A 204 -3.39 27.57 6.82
N ARG A 205 -4.28 26.59 6.63
CA ARG A 205 -5.61 26.58 7.27
C ARG A 205 -5.60 26.27 8.77
N MET A 206 -4.53 25.65 9.24
CA MET A 206 -4.28 25.36 10.65
C MET A 206 -3.48 26.46 11.35
N SER A 207 -3.01 27.47 10.62
CA SER A 207 -2.28 28.61 11.20
C SER A 207 -3.14 29.30 12.27
N GLY A 208 -2.54 29.55 13.44
CA GLY A 208 -3.22 30.15 14.59
C GLY A 208 -4.17 29.22 15.37
N LYS A 209 -4.33 27.95 14.99
CA LYS A 209 -5.15 26.99 15.74
C LYS A 209 -4.30 26.23 16.75
N SER A 210 -4.77 26.19 17.99
CA SER A 210 -4.09 25.47 19.06
C SER A 210 -4.21 23.95 18.90
N ALA A 211 -3.07 23.26 19.02
CA ALA A 211 -2.99 21.80 19.05
C ALA A 211 -3.51 21.18 20.36
N ALA A 212 -3.66 21.99 21.42
CA ALA A 212 -3.83 21.51 22.79
C ALA A 212 -5.04 20.58 22.97
N ARG A 213 -6.14 20.80 22.24
CA ARG A 213 -7.34 19.97 22.35
C ARG A 213 -7.31 18.69 21.51
N HIS A 214 -6.34 18.52 20.60
CA HIS A 214 -6.32 17.35 19.71
C HIS A 214 -5.90 16.07 20.45
N GLY A 215 -5.11 16.18 21.52
CA GLY A 215 -4.72 15.05 22.38
C GLY A 215 -5.65 14.80 23.58
N MET A 216 -6.64 15.66 23.80
CA MET A 216 -7.54 15.54 24.96
C MET A 216 -8.75 14.64 24.67
N ARG A 217 -9.11 13.83 25.67
CA ARG A 217 -10.35 13.08 25.72
C ARG A 217 -11.22 13.61 26.86
N PHE A 218 -12.53 13.52 26.66
CA PHE A 218 -13.53 13.96 27.64
C PHE A 218 -14.55 12.84 27.81
N ILE A 219 -15.04 12.67 29.04
CA ILE A 219 -16.18 11.82 29.32
C ILE A 219 -17.43 12.54 28.80
N SER A 220 -18.14 11.93 27.85
CA SER A 220 -19.36 12.52 27.28
C SER A 220 -20.59 12.19 28.12
N CYS A 221 -20.66 10.99 28.67
CA CYS A 221 -21.72 10.53 29.55
C CYS A 221 -21.26 9.30 30.34
N VAL A 222 -21.91 9.06 31.48
CA VAL A 222 -21.80 7.82 32.26
C VAL A 222 -23.22 7.35 32.52
N ILE A 223 -23.53 6.12 32.12
CA ILE A 223 -24.86 5.54 32.26
C ILE A 223 -24.74 4.38 33.25
N PRO A 224 -25.48 4.39 34.37
CA PRO A 224 -25.48 3.28 35.31
C PRO A 224 -26.11 2.04 34.67
N VAL A 225 -25.51 0.87 34.93
CA VAL A 225 -26.00 -0.43 34.46
C VAL A 225 -26.12 -1.40 35.64
N ALA A 226 -26.97 -2.42 35.50
CA ALA A 226 -27.07 -3.47 36.51
C ALA A 226 -25.75 -4.23 36.65
N SER A 227 -25.44 -4.70 37.87
CA SER A 227 -24.27 -5.52 38.12
C SER A 227 -24.37 -6.85 37.36
N VAL A 228 -23.31 -7.19 36.63
CA VAL A 228 -23.18 -8.45 35.88
C VAL A 228 -21.79 -9.03 36.12
N PRO A 229 -21.60 -10.36 36.06
CA PRO A 229 -20.27 -10.95 36.11
C PRO A 229 -19.35 -10.40 35.01
N VAL A 230 -18.14 -9.98 35.37
CA VAL A 230 -17.13 -9.42 34.45
C VAL A 230 -15.90 -10.31 34.36
N ARG A 231 -15.09 -10.12 33.31
CA ARG A 231 -13.75 -10.69 33.18
C ARG A 231 -12.73 -9.55 33.08
N CYS A 232 -11.82 -9.49 34.03
CA CYS A 232 -10.73 -8.54 34.04
C CYS A 232 -9.45 -9.21 33.49
N ILE A 233 -8.58 -8.40 32.90
CA ILE A 233 -7.24 -8.78 32.46
C ILE A 233 -6.22 -7.82 33.07
N GLU A 234 -4.98 -8.27 33.26
CA GLU A 234 -3.90 -7.40 33.71
C GLU A 234 -2.71 -7.55 32.75
N VAL A 235 -1.96 -6.48 32.55
CA VAL A 235 -0.79 -6.45 31.68
C VAL A 235 0.45 -6.07 32.48
N GLU A 236 1.56 -6.74 32.19
CA GLU A 236 2.84 -6.65 32.92
C GLU A 236 3.69 -5.44 32.48
N ASN A 237 3.11 -4.24 32.44
CA ASN A 237 3.88 -3.01 32.22
C ASN A 237 3.76 -2.08 33.43
N ASP A 238 4.73 -1.18 33.62
CA ASP A 238 4.82 -0.28 34.78
C ASP A 238 3.55 0.54 35.05
N SER A 239 2.77 0.82 34.00
CA SER A 239 1.53 1.60 34.10
C SER A 239 0.27 0.75 34.21
N HIS A 240 0.37 -0.58 34.03
CA HIS A 240 -0.74 -1.53 33.87
C HIS A 240 -1.83 -1.09 32.86
N LEU A 241 -1.47 -0.19 31.93
CA LEU A 241 -2.37 0.38 30.94
C LEU A 241 -2.37 -0.49 29.68
N TYR A 242 -3.55 -0.65 29.08
CA TYR A 242 -3.73 -1.30 27.79
C TYR A 242 -4.70 -0.49 26.92
N LEU A 243 -4.61 -0.66 25.60
CA LEU A 243 -5.50 0.01 24.65
C LEU A 243 -6.74 -0.86 24.41
N ALA A 244 -7.93 -0.30 24.65
CA ALA A 244 -9.18 -1.01 24.47
C ALA A 244 -10.08 -0.35 23.40
N GLY A 245 -10.82 -1.21 22.70
CA GLY A 245 -11.81 -0.83 21.70
C GLY A 245 -11.22 -0.21 20.42
N GLU A 246 -12.12 0.14 19.50
CA GLU A 246 -11.77 0.60 18.15
C GLU A 246 -11.09 1.98 18.13
N SER A 247 -11.31 2.78 19.16
CA SER A 247 -10.70 4.10 19.33
C SER A 247 -9.38 4.07 20.10
N MET A 248 -8.90 2.86 20.45
CA MET A 248 -7.67 2.61 21.20
C MET A 248 -7.57 3.50 22.44
N ILE A 249 -8.57 3.38 23.33
CA ILE A 249 -8.64 4.15 24.55
C ILE A 249 -7.70 3.50 25.57
N PRO A 250 -6.69 4.22 26.11
CA PRO A 250 -5.91 3.73 27.23
C PRO A 250 -6.81 3.50 28.43
N THR A 251 -6.80 2.29 28.97
CA THR A 251 -7.57 1.89 30.13
C THR A 251 -6.73 1.01 31.03
N HIS A 252 -7.10 0.93 32.30
CA HIS A 252 -6.55 -0.01 33.27
C HIS A 252 -7.74 -0.65 33.99
N ASN A 253 -7.55 -1.86 34.49
CA ASN A 253 -8.48 -2.37 35.50
C ASN A 253 -8.02 -1.77 36.82
N SER A 254 -8.93 -1.09 37.50
CA SER A 254 -8.66 -0.54 38.84
C SER A 254 -8.27 -1.69 39.77
N THR A 255 -7.13 -1.54 40.43
CA THR A 255 -6.71 -2.36 41.58
C THR A 255 -7.46 -1.94 42.83
#